data_AF-A0A0C9TKW4-F1
#
_entry.id   AF-A0A0C9TKW4-F1
#
_cell.length_a   1.000
_cell.length_b   1.000
_cell.length_c   1.000
_cell.angle_alpha   90.00
_cell.angle_beta   90.00
_cell.angle_gamma   90.00
#
_symmetry.space_group_name_H-M   'P 1'
#
loop_
_entity.id
_entity.type
_entity.pdbx_description
1 polymer ?
#
loop_
_entity_poly.entity_id
_entity_poly.type
_entity_poly.pdbx_seq_one_letter_code
_entity_poly.pdbx_strand_id
1 'polypeptide(L)'
;HGAMFAPWILGSDKTTVSVATGNNEYYPIYLSVGNLHSNVRCAHGEGVSLLGFLAIPKCKVLHENDQEFRDFRRHLFHTSLTAIFETMHPAMTQPQVKI
;
A
#
# COMPACT_ATOMS: atom_id res chain seq x y z
N HIS A 1 -12.52 21.58 -23.74
CA HIS A 1 -12.49 20.23 -23.14
C HIS A 1 -11.04 19.88 -22.87
N GLY A 2 -10.65 19.73 -21.59
CA GLY A 2 -9.31 19.31 -21.20
C GLY A 2 -9.40 18.03 -20.38
N ALA A 3 -8.61 17.02 -20.74
CA ALA A 3 -8.43 15.82 -19.93
C ALA A 3 -7.12 15.94 -19.16
N MET A 4 -7.10 15.49 -17.90
CA MET A 4 -5.90 15.46 -17.06
C MET A 4 -5.63 14.03 -16.63
N PHE A 5 -4.39 13.57 -16.78
CA PHE A 5 -3.93 12.31 -16.21
C PHE A 5 -3.80 12.44 -14.69
N ALA A 6 -4.43 11.57 -13.92
CA ALA A 6 -4.37 11.54 -12.46
C ALA A 6 -3.90 10.17 -11.98
N PRO A 7 -2.59 9.99 -11.73
CA PRO A 7 -2.07 8.72 -11.25
C PRO A 7 -2.42 8.52 -9.78
N TRP A 8 -2.55 7.25 -9.40
CA TRP A 8 -2.60 6.83 -8.00
C TRP A 8 -1.18 6.50 -7.54
N ILE A 9 -0.75 7.07 -6.42
CA ILE A 9 0.55 6.79 -5.79
C ILE A 9 0.34 6.08 -4.46
N LEU A 10 1.23 5.12 -4.17
CA LEU A 10 1.17 4.29 -2.98
C LEU A 10 2.43 4.47 -2.14
N GLY A 11 2.26 4.45 -0.83
CA GLY A 11 3.36 4.47 0.14
C GLY A 11 3.12 3.42 1.22
N SER A 12 4.18 2.72 1.60
CA SER A 12 4.14 1.73 2.68
C SER A 12 5.40 1.83 3.50
N ASP A 13 5.26 1.91 4.82
CA ASP A 13 6.39 1.88 5.75
C ASP A 13 6.08 0.97 6.94
N LYS A 14 7.07 0.18 7.37
CA LYS A 14 6.88 -0.82 8.43
C LYS A 14 6.52 -0.10 9.74
N THR A 15 5.33 -0.37 10.26
CA THR A 15 4.83 0.30 11.47
C THR A 15 4.38 -0.71 12.53
N THR A 16 4.76 -0.49 13.78
CA THR A 16 4.27 -1.27 14.94
C THR A 16 2.94 -0.68 15.40
N VAL A 17 1.86 -1.46 15.29
CA VAL A 17 0.48 -0.99 15.57
C VAL A 17 0.07 -1.27 17.02
N SER A 18 0.70 -2.24 17.69
CA SER A 18 0.47 -2.50 19.12
C SER A 18 1.75 -2.77 19.89
N VAL A 19 1.95 -2.03 20.98
CA VAL A 19 3.12 -2.16 21.88
C VAL A 19 2.81 -3.07 23.08
N ALA A 20 1.54 -3.17 23.49
CA ALA A 20 1.15 -3.86 24.73
C ALA A 20 0.70 -5.33 24.58
N THR A 21 0.42 -5.81 23.35
CA THR A 21 -0.20 -7.13 23.12
C THR A 21 0.48 -7.90 21.97
N GLY A 22 1.79 -8.11 22.08
CA GLY A 22 2.51 -9.05 21.19
C GLY A 22 3.35 -8.44 20.06
N ASN A 23 3.63 -7.13 20.10
CA ASN A 23 4.49 -6.43 19.15
C ASN A 23 4.07 -6.72 17.68
N ASN A 24 2.81 -6.43 17.34
CA ASN A 24 2.30 -6.68 16.00
C ASN A 24 2.74 -5.57 15.05
N GLU A 25 3.49 -5.98 14.04
CA GLU A 25 4.04 -5.11 13.00
C GLU A 25 3.22 -5.32 11.72
N TYR A 26 2.88 -4.22 11.06
CA TYR A 26 2.14 -4.22 9.81
C TYR A 26 2.79 -3.26 8.81
N TYR A 27 2.49 -3.48 7.54
CA TYR A 27 2.73 -2.50 6.47
C TYR A 27 1.42 -1.76 6.18
N PRO A 28 1.17 -0.57 6.76
CA PRO A 28 0.10 0.31 6.31
C PRO A 28 0.33 0.71 4.85
N ILE A 29 -0.73 0.62 4.04
CA ILE A 29 -0.74 1.11 2.66
C ILE A 29 -1.46 2.44 2.62
N TYR A 30 -0.73 3.47 2.27
CA TYR A 30 -1.25 4.80 2.01
C TYR A 30 -1.47 5.01 0.52
N LEU A 31 -2.58 5.63 0.17
CA LEU A 31 -3.00 5.96 -1.19
C LEU A 31 -3.17 7.47 -1.33
N SER A 32 -2.64 8.06 -2.40
CA SER A 32 -2.79 9.48 -2.72
C SER A 32 -2.94 9.67 -4.22
N VAL A 33 -3.56 10.76 -4.64
CA VAL A 33 -3.50 11.21 -6.04
C VAL A 33 -2.14 11.83 -6.29
N GLY A 34 -1.44 11.39 -7.34
CA GLY A 34 -0.07 11.83 -7.64
C GLY A 34 0.03 13.27 -8.15
N ASN A 35 -1.09 13.87 -8.56
CA ASN A 35 -1.16 15.27 -8.96
C ASN A 35 -1.18 16.25 -7.77
N LEU A 36 -1.29 15.73 -6.55
CA LEU A 36 -1.25 16.58 -5.36
C LEU A 36 0.18 17.04 -5.10
N HIS A 37 0.32 18.35 -4.91
CA HIS A 37 1.58 18.94 -4.49
C HIS A 37 1.99 18.41 -3.10
N SER A 38 3.29 18.31 -2.85
CA SER A 38 3.86 17.74 -1.63
C SER A 38 3.35 18.41 -0.35
N ASN A 39 3.10 19.71 -0.39
CA ASN A 39 2.52 20.45 0.71
C ASN A 39 1.11 19.95 1.06
N VAL A 40 0.28 19.58 0.09
CA VAL A 40 -1.07 19.01 0.32
C VAL A 40 -0.99 17.59 0.86
N ARG A 41 -0.02 16.79 0.38
CA ARG A 41 0.23 15.43 0.90
C ARG A 41 0.76 15.41 2.34
N CYS A 42 1.45 16.48 2.75
CA CYS A 42 2.04 16.63 4.08
C CYS A 42 1.23 17.54 5.02
N ALA A 43 0.22 18.24 4.50
CA ALA A 43 -0.70 19.04 5.28
C ALA A 43 -1.68 18.16 6.07
N HIS A 44 -2.43 18.79 6.96
CA HIS A 44 -3.30 18.17 7.97
C HIS A 44 -4.53 17.43 7.37
N GLY A 45 -4.33 16.42 6.51
CA GLY A 45 -5.24 15.29 6.38
C GLY A 45 -5.93 15.02 5.02
N GLU A 46 -5.79 15.84 3.99
CA GLU A 46 -6.68 15.72 2.81
C GLU A 46 -6.05 15.03 1.59
N GLY A 47 -4.73 14.84 1.58
CA GLY A 47 -4.03 14.31 0.40
C GLY A 47 -3.76 12.80 0.39
N VAL A 48 -3.88 12.13 1.53
CA VAL A 48 -3.44 10.74 1.72
C VAL A 48 -4.51 9.97 2.51
N SER A 49 -4.95 8.82 1.99
CA SER A 49 -5.90 7.93 2.64
C SER A 49 -5.23 6.60 2.99
N LEU A 50 -5.60 6.02 4.14
CA LEU A 50 -5.13 4.70 4.55
C LEU A 50 -6.01 3.62 3.90
N LEU A 51 -5.41 2.80 3.03
CA LEU A 51 -6.09 1.76 2.27
C LEU A 51 -6.19 0.44 3.05
N GLY A 52 -5.21 0.13 3.90
CA GLY A 52 -5.24 -1.08 4.72
C GLY A 52 -3.90 -1.40 5.38
N PHE A 53 -3.86 -2.49 6.14
CA PHE A 53 -2.67 -2.99 6.83
C PHE A 53 -2.32 -4.38 6.31
N LEU A 54 -1.14 -4.55 5.71
CA LEU A 54 -0.67 -5.88 5.33
C LEU A 54 0.05 -6.55 6.48
N ALA A 55 -0.29 -7.81 6.70
CA ALA A 55 0.35 -8.65 7.71
C ALA A 55 1.82 -8.90 7.36
N ILE A 56 2.67 -8.86 8.40
CA ILE A 56 4.07 -9.28 8.30
C ILE A 56 4.16 -10.68 8.88
N PRO A 57 4.37 -11.71 8.06
CA PRO A 57 4.49 -13.06 8.57
C PRO A 57 5.78 -13.15 9.40
N LYS A 58 5.66 -13.70 10.60
CA LYS A 58 6.78 -13.94 11.51
C LYS A 58 7.26 -15.39 11.31
N CYS A 59 8.57 -15.60 11.31
CA CYS A 59 9.17 -16.92 11.35
C CYS A 59 10.10 -17.03 12.56
N LYS A 60 10.54 -18.24 12.89
CA LYS A 60 11.60 -18.44 13.88
C LYS A 60 12.89 -17.79 13.36
N VAL A 61 13.63 -17.13 14.23
CA VAL A 61 14.89 -16.41 13.92
C VAL A 61 15.86 -17.22 13.05
N LEU A 62 15.87 -18.55 13.24
CA LEU A 62 16.70 -19.49 12.47
C LEU A 62 16.46 -19.45 10.94
N HIS A 63 15.26 -19.07 10.50
CA HIS A 63 14.84 -19.08 9.10
C HIS A 63 14.51 -17.69 8.56
N GLU A 64 14.80 -16.62 9.32
CA GLU A 64 14.49 -15.25 8.88
C GLU A 64 15.27 -14.84 7.62
N ASN A 65 16.49 -15.37 7.47
CA ASN A 65 17.36 -15.07 6.34
C ASN A 65 17.33 -16.16 5.25
N ASP A 66 16.40 -17.10 5.37
CA ASP A 66 16.19 -18.12 4.34
C ASP A 66 15.62 -17.47 3.08
N GLN A 67 16.17 -17.85 1.93
CA GLN A 67 15.74 -17.30 0.64
C GLN A 67 14.27 -17.64 0.37
N GLU A 68 13.84 -18.86 0.70
CA GLU A 68 12.44 -19.29 0.53
C GLU A 68 11.48 -18.41 1.35
N PHE A 69 11.84 -18.09 2.59
CA PHE A 69 11.02 -17.26 3.46
C PHE A 69 10.95 -15.80 2.96
N ARG A 70 12.05 -15.27 2.43
CA ARG A 70 12.09 -13.93 1.82
C ARG A 70 11.20 -13.85 0.59
N ASP A 71 11.21 -14.89 -0.24
CA ASP A 71 10.38 -14.95 -1.44
C ASP A 71 8.91 -15.15 -1.10
N PHE A 72 8.60 -15.98 -0.09
CA PHE A 72 7.25 -16.07 0.46
C PHE A 72 6.73 -14.72 0.98
N ARG A 73 7.55 -13.95 1.71
CA ARG A 73 7.17 -12.61 2.19
C ARG A 73 6.85 -11.65 1.05
N ARG A 74 7.68 -11.64 0.01
CA ARG A 74 7.45 -10.84 -1.19
C ARG A 74 6.17 -11.27 -1.90
N HIS A 75 6.00 -12.57 -2.10
CA HIS A 75 4.82 -13.12 -2.75
C HIS A 75 3.53 -12.78 -2.01
N LEU A 76 3.51 -12.94 -0.68
CA LEU A 76 2.37 -12.57 0.16
C LEU A 76 2.05 -11.07 0.05
N PHE A 77 3.07 -10.22 0.11
CA PHE A 77 2.90 -8.77 -0.02
C PHE A 77 2.30 -8.40 -1.38
N HIS A 78 2.88 -8.89 -2.48
CA HIS A 78 2.41 -8.58 -3.83
C HIS A 78 1.03 -9.14 -4.12
N THR A 79 0.73 -10.37 -3.69
CA THR A 79 -0.60 -10.99 -3.89
C THR A 79 -1.68 -10.24 -3.10
N SER A 80 -1.35 -9.78 -1.88
CA SER A 80 -2.27 -8.97 -1.09
C SER A 80 -2.57 -7.63 -1.76
N LEU A 81 -1.55 -6.96 -2.34
CA LEU A 81 -1.77 -5.75 -3.12
C LEU A 81 -2.63 -6.02 -4.36
N THR A 82 -2.38 -7.11 -5.09
CA THR A 82 -3.21 -7.50 -6.24
C THR A 82 -4.67 -7.67 -5.84
N ALA A 83 -4.95 -8.36 -4.72
CA ALA A 83 -6.31 -8.54 -4.23
C ALA A 83 -6.98 -7.20 -3.84
N ILE A 84 -6.24 -6.28 -3.22
CA ILE A 84 -6.75 -4.94 -2.89
C ILE A 84 -7.10 -4.16 -4.17
N PHE A 85 -6.25 -4.22 -5.19
CA PHE A 85 -6.43 -3.46 -6.44
C PHE A 85 -7.28 -4.16 -7.49
N GLU A 86 -7.72 -5.40 -7.27
CA GLU A 86 -8.56 -6.14 -8.21
C GLU A 86 -9.81 -5.34 -8.59
N THR A 87 -10.42 -4.66 -7.61
CA THR A 87 -11.58 -3.78 -7.81
C THR A 87 -11.26 -2.50 -8.60
N MET A 88 -10.02 -2.00 -8.52
CA MET A 88 -9.58 -0.79 -9.23
C MET A 88 -9.00 -1.08 -10.62
N HIS A 89 -8.69 -2.35 -10.92
CA HIS A 89 -8.06 -2.77 -12.17
C HIS A 89 -8.79 -2.27 -13.45
N PRO A 90 -10.14 -2.29 -13.54
CA PRO A 90 -10.84 -1.72 -14.70
C PRO A 90 -10.55 -0.22 -14.91
N ALA A 91 -10.47 0.55 -13.82
CA ALA A 91 -10.20 1.99 -13.88
C ALA A 91 -8.72 2.33 -14.18
N MET A 92 -7.80 1.37 -14.00
CA MET A 92 -6.39 1.53 -14.35
C MET A 92 -6.11 1.21 -15.82
N THR A 93 -6.92 0.36 -16.44
CA THR A 93 -6.72 -0.08 -17.84
C THR A 93 -7.44 0.80 -18.85
N GLN A 94 -8.58 1.39 -18.47
CA GLN A 94 -9.36 2.27 -19.35
C GLN A 94 -9.54 3.65 -18.72
N PRO A 95 -9.10 4.74 -19.40
CA PRO A 95 -9.30 6.08 -18.89
C PRO A 95 -10.79 6.44 -18.87
N GLN A 96 -11.30 6.78 -17.69
CA GLN A 96 -12.66 7.27 -17.50
C GLN A 96 -12.73 8.73 -17.95
N VAL A 97 -13.21 8.97 -19.18
CA VAL A 97 -13.49 10.32 -19.68
C VAL A 97 -14.99 10.58 -19.53
N LYS A 98 -15.38 11.43 -18.58
CA LYS A 98 -16.76 11.94 -18.52
C LYS A 98 -16.92 12.99 -19.62
N ILE A 99 -17.82 12.71 -20.58
CA ILE A 99 -18.26 13.61 -21.64
C ILE A 99 -19.30 14.57 -21.08
#